data_AF-A0A6J3C5Y7-F1
#
_entry.id   AF-A0A6J3C5Y7-F1
#
_cell.length_a   1.000
_cell.length_b   1.000
_cell.length_c   1.000
_cell.angle_alpha   90.00
_cell.angle_beta   90.00
_cell.angle_gamma   90.00
#
_symmetry.space_group_name_H-M   'P 1'
#
loop_
_entity.id
_entity.type
_entity.pdbx_description
1 polymer ?
#
loop_
_entity_poly.entity_id
_entity_poly.type
_entity_poly.pdbx_seq_one_letter_code
_entity_poly.pdbx_strand_id
1 'polypeptide(L)'
;MEAVPSHAELDLAMENINETLNILNSGEFPPSDRPYGELQTELNSAAAGLTTASSEVVQAVERHDQLAESSQRFGDAFNRLLAVSMEMAGQTEDRESQTVMVSSMKSVTVNSSKLLGTAKSVSQDLTRPNAKNQLAGAARAVTESINRLHFRFKNVFA
;
A
#
# COMPACT_ATOMS: atom_id res chain seq x y z
N MET A 1 -25.93 -7.92 14.87
CA MET A 1 -24.46 -7.95 14.85
C MET A 1 -24.03 -6.51 14.69
N GLU A 2 -23.54 -5.89 15.77
CA GLU A 2 -23.03 -4.52 15.71
C GLU A 2 -21.73 -4.54 14.92
N ALA A 3 -21.62 -3.67 13.90
CA ALA A 3 -20.37 -3.49 13.18
C ALA A 3 -19.34 -2.94 14.16
N VAL A 4 -18.24 -3.68 14.38
CA VAL A 4 -17.12 -3.14 15.15
C VAL A 4 -16.57 -1.96 14.33
N PRO A 5 -16.47 -0.74 14.89
CA PRO A 5 -16.01 0.43 14.15
C PRO A 5 -14.76 0.13 13.33
N SER A 6 -13.75 -0.50 13.96
CA SER A 6 -12.49 -0.90 13.31
C SER A 6 -12.64 -1.72 12.03
N HIS A 7 -13.71 -2.53 11.91
CA HIS A 7 -13.98 -3.31 10.70
C HIS A 7 -14.52 -2.43 9.57
N ALA A 8 -15.29 -1.39 9.89
CA ALA A 8 -15.74 -0.41 8.90
C ALA A 8 -14.56 0.42 8.37
N GLU A 9 -13.63 0.83 9.22
CA GLU A 9 -12.42 1.54 8.76
C GLU A 9 -11.51 0.65 7.89
N LEU A 10 -11.36 -0.63 8.27
CA LEU A 10 -10.63 -1.62 7.46
C LEU A 10 -11.27 -1.81 6.09
N ASP A 11 -12.60 -1.95 6.04
CA ASP A 11 -13.35 -2.15 4.80
C ASP A 11 -13.25 -0.91 3.89
N LEU A 12 -13.41 0.29 4.46
CA LEU A 12 -13.23 1.55 3.72
C LEU A 12 -11.81 1.69 3.16
N ALA A 13 -10.79 1.40 3.96
CA ALA A 13 -9.42 1.43 3.50
C ALA A 13 -9.16 0.42 2.38
N MET A 14 -9.70 -0.81 2.49
CA MET A 14 -9.61 -1.82 1.44
C MET A 14 -10.32 -1.40 0.15
N GLU A 15 -11.52 -0.81 0.25
CA GLU A 15 -12.28 -0.30 -0.89
C GLU A 15 -11.46 0.76 -1.65
N ASN A 16 -10.99 1.79 -0.95
CA ASN A 16 -10.16 2.85 -1.53
C ASN A 16 -8.87 2.30 -2.18
N ILE A 17 -8.21 1.34 -1.53
CA ILE A 17 -7.03 0.67 -2.10
C ILE A 17 -7.41 -0.09 -3.38
N ASN A 18 -8.51 -0.82 -3.39
CA ASN A 18 -8.93 -1.60 -4.55
C ASN A 18 -9.37 -0.71 -5.72
N GLU A 19 -9.97 0.46 -5.47
CA GLU A 19 -10.29 1.45 -6.49
C GLU A 19 -9.03 1.92 -7.25
N THR A 20 -7.89 1.97 -6.56
CA THR A 20 -6.60 2.30 -7.18
C THR A 20 -6.24 1.34 -8.31
N LEU A 21 -6.66 0.06 -8.26
CA LEU A 21 -6.42 -0.87 -9.37
C LEU A 21 -7.13 -0.42 -10.65
N ASN A 22 -8.31 0.19 -10.55
CA ASN A 22 -9.04 0.70 -11.72
C ASN A 22 -8.29 1.87 -12.35
N ILE A 23 -7.76 2.78 -11.53
CA ILE A 23 -6.90 3.89 -11.98
C ILE A 23 -5.64 3.35 -12.66
N LEU A 24 -4.95 2.38 -12.04
CA LEU A 24 -3.75 1.76 -12.62
C LEU A 24 -4.05 0.96 -13.91
N ASN A 25 -5.29 0.52 -14.11
CA ASN A 25 -5.72 -0.20 -15.31
C ASN A 25 -6.10 0.73 -16.46
N SER A 26 -6.56 1.96 -16.18
CA SER A 26 -6.81 2.95 -17.24
C SER A 26 -5.51 3.34 -17.95
N GLY A 27 -4.39 3.31 -17.23
CA GLY A 27 -3.08 3.72 -17.76
C GLY A 27 -2.98 5.23 -18.00
N GLU A 28 -3.95 5.99 -17.50
CA GLU A 28 -3.95 7.45 -17.54
C GLU A 28 -3.31 7.97 -16.26
N PHE A 29 -2.06 8.43 -16.37
CA PHE A 29 -1.30 8.96 -15.25
C PHE A 29 -1.31 10.50 -15.29
N PRO A 30 -1.36 11.16 -14.13
CA PRO A 30 -1.38 12.61 -14.08
C PRO A 30 -0.09 13.20 -14.66
N PRO A 31 -0.17 14.28 -15.47
CA PRO A 31 1.01 15.05 -15.82
C PRO A 31 1.57 15.70 -14.55
N SER A 32 2.91 15.78 -14.45
CA SER A 32 3.58 16.42 -13.33
C SER A 32 4.75 17.25 -13.84
N ASP A 33 4.80 18.52 -13.43
CA ASP A 33 5.91 19.44 -13.70
C ASP A 33 6.99 19.39 -12.60
N ARG A 34 6.79 18.53 -11.58
CA ARG A 34 7.69 18.41 -10.44
C ARG A 34 9.01 17.75 -10.87
N PRO A 35 10.17 18.22 -10.40
CA PRO A 35 11.44 17.59 -10.72
C PRO A 35 11.49 16.13 -10.25
N TYR A 36 11.99 15.23 -11.09
CA TYR A 36 12.07 13.80 -10.76
C TYR A 36 12.84 13.51 -9.45
N GLY A 37 13.88 14.28 -9.14
CA GLY A 37 14.62 14.14 -7.87
C GLY A 37 13.80 14.50 -6.62
N GLU A 38 12.83 15.40 -6.76
CA GLU A 38 11.86 15.70 -5.69
C GLU A 38 10.90 14.53 -5.51
N LEU A 39 10.34 14.01 -6.61
CA LEU A 39 9.46 12.85 -6.61
C LEU A 39 10.15 11.60 -6.04
N GLN A 40 11.42 11.37 -6.35
CA GLN A 40 12.22 10.27 -5.77
C GLN A 40 12.38 10.41 -4.25
N THR A 41 12.63 11.62 -3.77
CA THR A 41 12.77 11.90 -2.34
C THR A 41 11.43 11.64 -1.62
N GLU A 42 10.34 12.11 -2.21
CA GLU A 42 9.01 11.89 -1.65
C GLU A 42 8.61 10.40 -1.70
N LEU A 43 8.89 9.71 -2.81
CA LEU A 43 8.64 8.28 -2.96
C LEU A 43 9.34 7.49 -1.85
N ASN A 44 10.59 7.82 -1.55
CA ASN A 44 11.36 7.17 -0.48
C ASN A 44 10.72 7.41 0.90
N SER A 45 10.30 8.64 1.19
CA SER A 45 9.60 8.98 2.43
C SER A 45 8.26 8.25 2.54
N ALA A 46 7.46 8.22 1.48
CA ALA A 46 6.18 7.54 1.43
C ALA A 46 6.33 6.01 1.57
N ALA A 47 7.34 5.42 0.93
CA ALA A 47 7.66 4.00 1.03
C ALA A 47 8.02 3.58 2.47
N ALA A 48 8.83 4.40 3.15
CA ALA A 48 9.14 4.21 4.57
C ALA A 48 7.87 4.34 5.43
N GLY A 49 7.04 5.35 5.17
CA GLY A 49 5.76 5.56 5.85
C GLY A 49 4.82 4.36 5.75
N LEU A 50 4.63 3.83 4.54
CA LEU A 50 3.76 2.67 4.33
C LEU A 50 4.33 1.39 4.98
N THR A 51 5.65 1.22 4.98
CA THR A 51 6.29 0.09 5.67
C THR A 51 6.06 0.14 7.19
N THR A 52 6.19 1.33 7.78
CA THR A 52 5.88 1.55 9.20
C THR A 52 4.41 1.28 9.49
N ALA A 53 3.50 1.87 8.71
CA ALA A 53 2.06 1.67 8.87
C ALA A 53 1.65 0.19 8.73
N SER A 54 2.30 -0.56 7.82
CA SER A 54 2.09 -2.01 7.67
C SER A 54 2.40 -2.75 8.98
N SER A 55 3.47 -2.35 9.67
CA SER A 55 3.87 -2.96 10.94
C SER A 55 2.94 -2.55 12.08
N GLU A 56 2.45 -1.31 12.08
CA GLU A 56 1.45 -0.82 13.05
C GLU A 56 0.15 -1.63 12.96
N VAL A 57 -0.35 -1.90 11.76
CA VAL A 57 -1.55 -2.74 11.55
C VAL A 57 -1.35 -4.13 12.17
N VAL A 58 -0.17 -4.75 11.99
CA VAL A 58 0.13 -6.06 12.58
C VAL A 58 0.11 -6.03 14.11
N GLN A 59 0.62 -4.97 14.71
CA GLN A 59 0.68 -4.81 16.16
C GLN A 59 -0.69 -4.48 16.76
N ALA A 60 -1.53 -3.79 16.01
CA ALA A 60 -2.82 -3.30 16.47
C ALA A 60 -3.95 -4.34 16.44
N VAL A 61 -3.78 -5.51 15.80
CA VAL A 61 -4.87 -6.50 15.63
C VAL A 61 -5.47 -7.04 16.93
N GLU A 62 -4.74 -6.93 18.05
CA GLU A 62 -5.21 -7.34 19.38
C GLU A 62 -6.10 -6.26 20.04
N ARG A 63 -6.17 -5.05 19.46
CA ARG A 63 -6.83 -3.86 20.03
C ARG A 63 -7.66 -3.12 18.98
N HIS A 64 -8.99 -3.26 19.05
CA HIS A 64 -9.91 -2.69 18.05
C HIS A 64 -9.76 -1.18 17.86
N ASP A 65 -9.56 -0.41 18.94
CA ASP A 65 -9.31 1.03 18.91
C ASP A 65 -8.06 1.39 18.10
N GLN A 66 -6.96 0.68 18.35
CA GLN A 66 -5.69 0.89 17.64
C GLN A 66 -5.75 0.37 16.21
N LEU A 67 -6.54 -0.67 15.96
CA LEU A 67 -6.70 -1.26 14.63
C LEU A 67 -7.39 -0.29 13.67
N ALA A 68 -8.43 0.41 14.13
CA ALA A 68 -9.09 1.45 13.35
C ALA A 68 -8.10 2.55 12.94
N GLU A 69 -7.37 3.10 13.91
CA GLU A 69 -6.40 4.17 13.69
C GLU A 69 -5.25 3.74 12.76
N SER A 70 -4.66 2.57 13.02
CA SER A 70 -3.57 2.03 12.18
C SER A 70 -4.02 1.75 10.75
N SER A 71 -5.28 1.34 10.54
CA SER A 71 -5.84 1.10 9.20
C SER A 71 -6.02 2.39 8.41
N GLN A 72 -6.46 3.47 9.06
CA GLN A 72 -6.55 4.80 8.45
C GLN A 72 -5.16 5.30 8.04
N ARG A 73 -4.19 5.27 8.98
CA ARG A 73 -2.80 5.65 8.71
C ARG A 73 -2.19 4.84 7.57
N PHE A 74 -2.51 3.54 7.50
CA PHE A 74 -2.08 2.66 6.43
C PHE A 74 -2.66 3.09 5.08
N GLY A 75 -3.97 3.38 5.02
CA GLY A 75 -4.63 3.90 3.82
C GLY A 75 -4.01 5.21 3.34
N ASP A 76 -3.77 6.15 4.25
CA ASP A 76 -3.15 7.44 3.93
C ASP A 76 -1.72 7.29 3.40
N ALA A 77 -0.91 6.46 4.07
CA ALA A 77 0.45 6.17 3.64
C ALA A 77 0.49 5.47 2.27
N PHE A 78 -0.48 4.57 2.02
CA PHE A 78 -0.65 3.91 0.73
C PHE A 78 -0.99 4.92 -0.36
N ASN A 79 -1.99 5.78 -0.13
CA ASN A 79 -2.42 6.79 -1.09
C ASN A 79 -1.28 7.74 -1.44
N ARG A 80 -0.49 8.17 -0.45
CA ARG A 80 0.68 9.02 -0.68
C ARG A 80 1.73 8.33 -1.55
N LEU A 81 2.06 7.07 -1.26
CA LEU A 81 3.03 6.31 -2.06
C LEU A 81 2.54 6.17 -3.51
N LEU A 82 1.27 5.83 -3.70
CA LEU A 82 0.68 5.57 -5.00
C LEU A 82 0.54 6.86 -5.83
N ALA A 83 0.15 7.98 -5.21
CA ALA A 83 0.08 9.28 -5.87
C ALA A 83 1.43 9.68 -6.48
N VAL A 84 2.49 9.66 -5.67
CA VAL A 84 3.85 9.98 -6.15
C VAL A 84 4.32 9.00 -7.21
N SER A 85 4.03 7.69 -7.04
CA SER A 85 4.40 6.68 -8.03
C SER A 85 3.69 6.89 -9.38
N MET A 86 2.42 7.32 -9.35
CA MET A 86 1.64 7.63 -10.56
C MET A 86 2.17 8.88 -11.26
N GLU A 87 2.54 9.93 -10.53
CA GLU A 87 3.21 11.11 -11.11
C GLU A 87 4.52 10.72 -11.82
N MET A 88 5.35 9.90 -11.16
CA MET A 88 6.61 9.42 -11.75
C MET A 88 6.38 8.54 -12.97
N ALA A 89 5.35 7.69 -12.95
CA ALA A 89 4.95 6.90 -14.12
C ALA A 89 4.47 7.78 -15.28
N GLY A 90 3.79 8.89 -14.99
CA GLY A 90 3.37 9.89 -15.98
C GLY A 90 4.54 10.61 -16.66
N GLN A 91 5.66 10.79 -15.94
CA GLN A 91 6.90 11.38 -16.50
C GLN A 91 7.78 10.36 -17.24
N THR A 92 7.45 9.06 -17.20
CA THR A 92 8.28 8.01 -17.81
C THR A 92 7.94 7.85 -19.29
N GLU A 93 8.86 8.28 -20.17
CA GLU A 93 8.70 8.15 -21.63
C GLU A 93 8.83 6.71 -22.12
N ASP A 94 9.72 5.92 -21.49
CA ASP A 94 9.91 4.52 -21.86
C ASP A 94 8.72 3.65 -21.43
N ARG A 95 8.00 3.13 -22.42
CA ARG A 95 6.76 2.39 -22.20
C ARG A 95 6.99 1.04 -21.51
N GLU A 96 8.15 0.42 -21.72
CA GLU A 96 8.50 -0.83 -21.03
C GLU A 96 8.72 -0.57 -19.53
N SER A 97 9.53 0.44 -19.21
CA SER A 97 9.75 0.91 -17.83
C SER A 97 8.45 1.31 -17.15
N GLN A 98 7.61 2.11 -17.81
CA GLN A 98 6.30 2.50 -17.31
C GLN A 98 5.43 1.26 -17.02
N THR A 99 5.40 0.27 -17.92
CA THR A 99 4.64 -0.97 -17.71
C THR A 99 5.10 -1.72 -16.47
N VAL A 100 6.41 -1.83 -16.25
CA VAL A 100 6.99 -2.50 -15.07
C VAL A 100 6.72 -1.72 -13.79
N MET A 101 6.74 -0.38 -13.82
CA MET A 101 6.34 0.47 -12.70
C MET A 101 4.87 0.23 -12.32
N VAL A 102 3.97 0.23 -13.30
CA VAL A 102 2.53 -0.02 -13.09
C VAL A 102 2.29 -1.42 -12.52
N SER A 103 2.98 -2.43 -13.02
CA SER A 103 2.91 -3.78 -12.45
C SER A 103 3.38 -3.82 -10.98
N SER A 104 4.37 -3.01 -10.63
CA SER A 104 4.87 -2.90 -9.25
C SER A 104 3.84 -2.19 -8.35
N MET A 105 3.23 -1.10 -8.82
CA MET A 105 2.13 -0.41 -8.12
C MET A 105 0.93 -1.34 -7.88
N LYS A 106 0.54 -2.14 -8.87
CA LYS A 106 -0.51 -3.16 -8.73
C LYS A 106 -0.16 -4.20 -7.68
N SER A 107 1.11 -4.64 -7.63
CA SER A 107 1.58 -5.59 -6.63
C SER A 107 1.49 -5.04 -5.20
N VAL A 108 1.89 -3.77 -5.01
CA VAL A 108 1.71 -3.07 -3.72
C VAL A 108 0.23 -3.00 -3.35
N THR A 109 -0.62 -2.61 -4.28
CA THR A 109 -2.08 -2.50 -4.08
C THR A 109 -2.71 -3.82 -3.62
N VAL A 110 -2.43 -4.92 -4.33
CA VAL A 110 -2.95 -6.25 -3.98
C VAL A 110 -2.45 -6.73 -2.62
N ASN A 111 -1.15 -6.57 -2.34
CA ASN A 111 -0.59 -6.99 -1.06
C ASN A 111 -1.11 -6.16 0.11
N SER A 112 -1.31 -4.86 -0.09
CA SER A 112 -1.89 -3.95 0.90
C SER A 112 -3.34 -4.32 1.24
N SER A 113 -4.18 -4.54 0.22
CA SER A 113 -5.56 -5.01 0.39
C SER A 113 -5.61 -6.35 1.13
N LYS A 114 -4.70 -7.29 0.78
CA LYS A 114 -4.58 -8.59 1.46
C LYS A 114 -4.15 -8.46 2.92
N LEU A 115 -3.24 -7.53 3.25
CA LEU A 115 -2.82 -7.27 4.63
C LEU A 115 -4.02 -6.83 5.47
N LEU A 116 -4.78 -5.84 5.02
CA LEU A 116 -5.96 -5.36 5.74
C LEU A 116 -7.03 -6.45 5.89
N GLY A 117 -7.30 -7.23 4.84
CA GLY A 117 -8.22 -8.36 4.93
C GLY A 117 -7.76 -9.45 5.91
N THR A 118 -6.45 -9.70 5.97
CA THR A 118 -5.86 -10.62 6.95
C THR A 118 -5.96 -10.04 8.36
N ALA A 119 -5.68 -8.76 8.56
CA ALA A 119 -5.80 -8.07 9.84
C ALA A 119 -7.23 -8.11 10.37
N LYS A 120 -8.22 -7.86 9.49
CA LYS A 120 -9.65 -8.01 9.80
C LYS A 120 -9.96 -9.42 10.28
N SER A 121 -9.61 -10.44 9.48
CA SER A 121 -9.88 -11.84 9.81
C SER A 121 -9.21 -12.27 11.12
N VAL A 122 -7.99 -11.80 11.39
CA VAL A 122 -7.27 -12.10 12.65
C VAL A 122 -7.90 -11.37 13.84
N SER A 123 -8.30 -10.12 13.68
CA SER A 123 -8.98 -9.35 14.74
C SER A 123 -10.33 -9.96 15.17
N GLN A 124 -10.96 -10.75 14.29
CA GLN A 124 -12.20 -11.45 14.58
C GLN A 124 -11.98 -12.76 15.34
N ASP A 125 -10.82 -13.40 15.18
CA ASP A 125 -10.46 -14.64 15.87
C ASP A 125 -8.94 -14.72 16.09
N LEU A 126 -8.52 -14.23 17.26
CA LEU A 126 -7.12 -14.29 17.70
C LEU A 126 -6.64 -15.70 18.05
N THR A 127 -7.57 -16.65 18.24
CA THR A 127 -7.26 -18.05 18.59
C THR A 127 -7.01 -18.92 17.36
N ARG A 128 -7.29 -18.39 16.17
CA ARG A 128 -7.10 -19.06 14.89
C ARG A 128 -5.65 -19.56 14.74
N PRO A 129 -5.43 -20.84 14.39
CA PRO A 129 -4.10 -21.37 14.14
C PRO A 129 -3.36 -20.55 13.08
N ASN A 130 -2.10 -20.22 13.35
CA ASN A 130 -1.23 -19.45 12.46
C ASN A 130 -1.67 -18.01 12.15
N ALA A 131 -2.64 -17.43 12.87
CA ALA A 131 -3.10 -16.05 12.66
C ALA A 131 -1.95 -15.04 12.59
N LYS A 132 -1.08 -15.04 13.61
CA LYS A 132 0.10 -14.14 13.68
C LYS A 132 1.09 -14.38 12.54
N ASN A 133 1.30 -15.64 12.15
CA ASN A 133 2.21 -15.98 11.04
C ASN A 133 1.67 -15.50 9.69
N GLN A 134 0.37 -15.65 9.44
CA GLN A 134 -0.27 -15.19 8.21
C GLN A 134 -0.24 -13.67 8.10
N LEU A 135 -0.55 -12.99 9.19
CA LEU A 135 -0.51 -11.53 9.28
C LEU A 135 0.90 -10.98 9.06
N ALA A 136 1.90 -11.56 9.74
CA ALA A 136 3.30 -11.20 9.53
C ALA A 136 3.79 -11.52 8.10
N GLY A 137 3.26 -12.59 7.49
CA GLY A 137 3.53 -12.92 6.09
C GLY A 137 2.95 -11.87 5.13
N ALA A 138 1.72 -11.43 5.37
CA ALA A 138 1.07 -10.39 4.56
C ALA A 138 1.81 -9.05 4.67
N ALA A 139 2.23 -8.64 5.88
CA ALA A 139 3.00 -7.41 6.06
C ALA A 139 4.36 -7.45 5.36
N ARG A 140 5.07 -8.59 5.44
CA ARG A 140 6.32 -8.78 4.68
C ARG A 140 6.10 -8.68 3.17
N ALA A 141 5.02 -9.23 2.65
CA ALA A 141 4.69 -9.13 1.22
C ALA A 141 4.47 -7.67 0.79
N VAL A 142 3.84 -6.85 1.64
CA VAL A 142 3.70 -5.40 1.43
C VAL A 142 5.08 -4.75 1.37
N THR A 143 5.93 -4.95 2.39
CA THR A 143 7.29 -4.39 2.43
C THR A 143 8.13 -4.80 1.22
N GLU A 144 8.07 -6.07 0.81
CA GLU A 144 8.78 -6.55 -0.37
C GLU A 144 8.29 -5.87 -1.65
N SER A 145 6.97 -5.71 -1.83
CA SER A 145 6.42 -5.01 -2.99
C SER A 145 6.82 -3.52 -3.03
N ILE A 146 6.89 -2.85 -1.88
CA ILE A 146 7.37 -1.46 -1.77
C ILE A 146 8.83 -1.38 -2.17
N ASN A 147 9.67 -2.29 -1.67
CA ASN A 147 11.10 -2.31 -2.01
C ASN A 147 11.34 -2.56 -3.49
N ARG A 148 10.56 -3.47 -4.10
CA ARG A 148 10.60 -3.71 -5.55
C ARG A 148 10.20 -2.45 -6.32
N LEU A 149 9.12 -1.79 -5.93
CA LEU A 149 8.67 -0.54 -6.54
C LEU A 149 9.75 0.54 -6.47
N HIS A 150 10.32 0.77 -5.29
CA HIS A 150 11.39 1.74 -5.08
C HIS A 150 12.63 1.45 -5.97
N PHE A 151 13.01 0.18 -6.10
CA PHE A 151 14.11 -0.21 -6.99
C PHE A 151 13.80 0.09 -8.46
N ARG A 152 12.54 -0.09 -8.91
CA ARG A 152 12.17 0.23 -10.30
C ARG A 152 12.34 1.72 -10.61
N PHE A 153 11.87 2.61 -9.74
CA PHE A 153 11.98 4.05 -9.95
C PHE A 153 13.41 4.61 -9.86
N LYS A 154 14.34 3.88 -9.24
CA LYS A 154 15.77 4.24 -9.20
C LYS A 154 16.53 3.93 -10.49
N ASN A 155 16.15 2.88 -11.22
CA ASN A 155 16.92 2.38 -12.37
C ASN A 155 16.46 2.93 -13.72
N VAL A 156 15.42 3.76 -13.78
CA VAL A 156 14.86 4.26 -15.05
C VAL A 156 15.70 5.40 -15.64
N PHE A 157 16.62 5.97 -14.86
CA PHE A 157 17.48 7.09 -15.25
C PHE A 157 18.97 6.86 -14.93
N ALA A 158 19.36 5.61 -14.66
CA ALA A 158 20.75 5.20 -14.46
C ALA A 158 21.30 4.61 -15.77
#